data_AF-A0A2H9U590-F1
#
_entry.id   AF-A0A2H9U590-F1
#
_cell.length_a   1.000
_cell.length_b   1.000
_cell.length_c   1.000
_cell.angle_alpha   90.00
_cell.angle_beta   90.00
_cell.angle_gamma   90.00
#
_symmetry.space_group_name_H-M   'P 1'
#
loop_
_entity.id
_entity.type
_entity.pdbx_description
1 polymer ?
#
loop_
_entity_poly.entity_id
_entity_poly.type
_entity_poly.pdbx_seq_one_letter_code
_entity_poly.pdbx_strand_id
1 'polypeptide(L)'
;MLTAPIGLLGGTFDPIHIGHLRPAIEVRDAIGLAEVRLIPNHIPPHRANPFCSSEQRLAMVRLAAAENRHFVVDERELLRDKPSYTIDTLVELRQELPETPLCFLMGMDSLLGLPSWHRWQELLGYAHLVVSVRPGWQPDYPAEVAQLLARHHTTDASALHRCLAGHVWLADNQPIDLSATRLRALLDAGQDARYLLPESVAHYIDQQGLYRTMCR
;
A
#
# COMPACT_ATOMS: atom_id res chain seq x y z
N MET A 1 -27.81 -1.50 2.47
CA MET A 1 -27.06 -2.62 1.86
C MET A 1 -25.62 -2.15 1.72
N LEU A 2 -24.63 -3.00 1.95
CA LEU A 2 -23.23 -2.57 1.86
C LEU A 2 -22.90 -2.13 0.42
N THR A 3 -22.04 -1.12 0.29
CA THR A 3 -21.50 -0.72 -1.01
C THR A 3 -20.40 -1.69 -1.45
N ALA A 4 -19.95 -1.59 -2.70
CA ALA A 4 -18.78 -2.33 -3.15
C ALA A 4 -17.54 -1.99 -2.30
N PRO A 5 -16.68 -2.96 -1.96
CA PRO A 5 -15.47 -2.74 -1.18
C PRO A 5 -14.49 -1.80 -1.90
N ILE A 6 -13.67 -1.10 -1.11
CA ILE A 6 -12.54 -0.31 -1.62
C ILE A 6 -11.22 -0.78 -1.04
N GLY A 7 -10.16 -0.66 -1.83
CA GLY A 7 -8.78 -0.94 -1.40
C GLY A 7 -8.10 0.30 -0.85
N LEU A 8 -7.28 0.13 0.16
CA LEU A 8 -6.44 1.16 0.76
C LEU A 8 -4.99 0.69 0.70
N LEU A 9 -4.16 1.34 -0.11
CA LEU A 9 -2.73 1.04 -0.22
C LEU A 9 -1.94 2.20 0.38
N GLY A 10 -1.53 2.02 1.64
CA GLY A 10 -0.64 2.95 2.32
C GLY A 10 0.82 2.72 1.95
N GLY A 11 1.58 3.79 1.78
CA GLY A 11 3.02 3.67 1.53
C GLY A 11 3.76 5.00 1.53
N THR A 12 5.08 4.93 1.74
CA THR A 12 5.94 6.12 1.57
C THR A 12 6.00 6.56 0.12
N PHE A 13 5.97 5.60 -0.83
CA PHE A 13 6.05 5.85 -2.27
C PHE A 13 7.23 6.74 -2.68
N ASP A 14 8.44 6.27 -2.38
CA ASP A 14 9.69 7.02 -2.60
C ASP A 14 10.67 6.25 -3.52
N PRO A 15 10.37 6.05 -4.82
CA PRO A 15 9.16 6.49 -5.52
C PRO A 15 8.06 5.40 -5.57
N ILE A 16 6.87 5.75 -6.05
CA ILE A 16 5.87 4.77 -6.49
C ILE A 16 6.37 4.00 -7.72
N HIS A 17 6.03 2.72 -7.85
CA HIS A 17 6.61 1.82 -8.85
C HIS A 17 5.73 0.59 -9.11
N ILE A 18 6.06 -0.23 -10.10
CA ILE A 18 5.19 -1.37 -10.52
C ILE A 18 4.96 -2.39 -9.40
N GLY A 19 5.92 -2.58 -8.51
CA GLY A 19 5.77 -3.43 -7.32
C GLY A 19 4.65 -2.99 -6.36
N HIS A 20 4.23 -1.72 -6.40
CA HIS A 20 3.04 -1.25 -5.69
C HIS A 20 1.78 -1.38 -6.56
N LEU A 21 1.88 -0.96 -7.82
CA LEU A 21 0.73 -0.76 -8.70
C LEU A 21 0.15 -2.08 -9.22
N ARG A 22 0.99 -3.01 -9.67
CA ARG A 22 0.50 -4.25 -10.29
C ARG A 22 -0.23 -5.16 -9.29
N PRO A 23 0.30 -5.44 -8.08
CA PRO A 23 -0.42 -6.24 -7.09
C PRO A 23 -1.73 -5.59 -6.66
N ALA A 24 -1.79 -4.26 -6.56
CA ALA A 24 -3.02 -3.55 -6.23
C ALA A 24 -4.12 -3.73 -7.29
N ILE A 25 -3.75 -3.78 -8.56
CA ILE A 25 -4.71 -4.06 -9.63
C ILE A 25 -5.16 -5.52 -9.60
N GLU A 26 -4.24 -6.47 -9.40
CA GLU A 26 -4.59 -7.90 -9.32
C GLU A 26 -5.54 -8.17 -8.15
N VAL A 27 -5.27 -7.58 -6.99
CA VAL A 27 -6.19 -7.62 -5.84
C VAL A 27 -7.55 -7.03 -6.21
N ARG A 28 -7.59 -5.83 -6.79
CA ARG A 28 -8.84 -5.18 -7.21
C ARG A 28 -9.68 -6.12 -8.07
N ASP A 29 -9.06 -6.77 -9.05
CA ASP A 29 -9.75 -7.67 -9.98
C ASP A 29 -10.18 -8.98 -9.30
N ALA A 30 -9.34 -9.55 -8.43
CA ALA A 30 -9.59 -10.81 -7.75
C ALA A 30 -10.76 -10.73 -6.74
N ILE A 31 -10.89 -9.60 -6.04
CA ILE A 31 -11.93 -9.43 -5.01
C ILE A 31 -12.99 -8.39 -5.39
N GLY A 32 -12.96 -7.86 -6.61
CA GLY A 32 -13.98 -6.93 -7.12
C GLY A 32 -14.05 -5.61 -6.36
N LEU A 33 -12.90 -4.97 -6.09
CA LEU A 33 -12.85 -3.64 -5.47
C LEU A 33 -13.35 -2.57 -6.45
N ALA A 34 -14.15 -1.61 -5.97
CA ALA A 34 -14.62 -0.48 -6.78
C ALA A 34 -13.46 0.46 -7.18
N GLU A 35 -12.57 0.73 -6.23
CA GLU A 35 -11.38 1.57 -6.38
C GLU A 35 -10.26 1.11 -5.44
N VAL A 36 -9.04 1.58 -5.70
CA VAL A 36 -7.92 1.51 -4.76
C VAL A 36 -7.43 2.92 -4.47
N ARG A 37 -7.47 3.31 -3.20
CA ARG A 37 -6.92 4.57 -2.70
C ARG A 37 -5.44 4.41 -2.40
N LEU A 38 -4.61 5.19 -3.09
CA LEU A 38 -3.18 5.33 -2.81
C LEU A 38 -3.01 6.39 -1.73
N ILE A 39 -2.51 5.99 -0.56
CA ILE A 39 -2.39 6.86 0.62
C ILE A 39 -0.90 7.12 0.91
N PRO A 40 -0.29 8.18 0.33
CA PRO A 40 1.08 8.55 0.64
C PRO A 40 1.21 8.97 2.11
N ASN A 41 2.11 8.31 2.85
CA ASN A 41 2.33 8.63 4.28
C ASN A 41 3.19 9.90 4.44
N HIS A 42 2.94 10.71 5.47
CA HIS A 42 3.73 11.92 5.75
C HIS A 42 5.08 11.57 6.37
N ILE A 43 5.07 11.24 7.66
CA ILE A 43 6.23 10.81 8.44
C ILE A 43 6.03 9.33 8.76
N PRO A 44 6.74 8.40 8.09
CA PRO A 44 6.65 6.99 8.43
C PRO A 44 7.31 6.79 9.82
N PRO A 45 6.57 6.44 10.88
CA PRO A 45 7.11 6.37 12.24
C PRO A 45 8.20 5.30 12.43
N HIS A 46 8.37 4.40 11.45
CA HIS A 46 9.27 3.24 11.52
C HIS A 46 10.35 3.22 10.42
N ARG A 47 10.60 4.33 9.69
CA ARG A 47 11.62 4.40 8.63
C ARG A 47 12.44 5.69 8.69
N ALA A 48 13.65 5.65 8.12
CA ALA A 48 14.45 6.84 7.88
C ALA A 48 13.69 7.86 7.00
N ASN A 49 14.06 9.14 7.12
CA ASN A 49 13.43 10.21 6.33
C ASN A 49 13.47 9.86 4.83
N PRO A 50 12.34 10.03 4.10
CA PRO A 50 12.33 9.84 2.65
C PRO A 50 13.34 10.74 1.95
N PHE A 51 13.84 10.30 0.79
CA PHE A 51 14.73 11.10 -0.05
C PHE A 51 13.99 12.28 -0.68
N CYS A 52 12.73 12.07 -1.04
CA CYS A 52 11.87 13.09 -1.65
C CYS A 52 10.94 13.75 -0.62
N SER A 53 10.62 15.02 -0.85
CA SER A 53 9.63 15.74 -0.04
C SER A 53 8.23 15.12 -0.16
N SER A 54 7.33 15.45 0.77
CA SER A 54 5.94 15.02 0.71
C SER A 54 5.26 15.44 -0.59
N GLU A 55 5.54 16.66 -1.06
CA GLU A 55 4.99 17.22 -2.30
C GLU A 55 5.51 16.46 -3.53
N GLN A 56 6.80 16.12 -3.55
CA GLN A 56 7.40 15.34 -4.65
C GLN A 56 6.83 13.93 -4.72
N ARG A 57 6.68 13.26 -3.56
CA ARG A 57 6.07 11.92 -3.49
C ARG A 57 4.61 11.96 -3.92
N LEU A 58 3.86 12.97 -3.46
CA LEU A 58 2.48 13.18 -3.89
C LEU A 58 2.37 13.39 -5.40
N ALA A 59 3.23 14.22 -5.99
CA ALA A 59 3.25 14.44 -7.43
C ALA A 59 3.46 13.13 -8.20
N MET A 60 4.42 12.31 -7.79
CA MET A 60 4.65 11.00 -8.39
C MET A 60 3.45 10.05 -8.23
N VAL A 61 2.80 10.03 -7.08
CA VAL A 61 1.60 9.22 -6.84
C VAL A 61 0.43 9.68 -7.72
N ARG A 62 0.22 10.99 -7.86
CA ARG A 62 -0.82 11.55 -8.76
C ARG A 62 -0.57 11.19 -10.22
N LEU A 63 0.68 11.28 -10.69
CA LEU A 63 1.06 10.87 -12.04
C LEU A 63 0.77 9.37 -12.27
N ALA A 64 1.16 8.51 -11.34
CA ALA A 64 0.87 7.08 -11.42
C ALA A 64 -0.63 6.76 -11.40
N ALA A 65 -1.41 7.45 -10.56
CA ALA A 65 -2.86 7.26 -10.45
C ALA A 65 -3.59 7.67 -11.74
N ALA A 66 -3.13 8.72 -12.42
CA ALA A 66 -3.76 9.22 -13.65
C ALA A 66 -3.78 8.20 -14.80
N GLU A 67 -2.88 7.20 -14.79
CA GLU A 67 -2.83 6.13 -15.79
C GLU A 67 -3.86 5.01 -15.55
N ASN A 68 -4.58 5.03 -14.42
CA ASN A 68 -5.58 4.01 -14.08
C ASN A 68 -6.81 4.62 -13.40
N ARG A 69 -7.95 4.60 -14.09
CA ARG A 69 -9.24 5.15 -13.60
C ARG A 69 -9.74 4.59 -12.27
N HIS A 70 -9.23 3.45 -11.82
CA HIS A 70 -9.61 2.82 -10.55
C HIS A 70 -8.67 3.20 -9.40
N PHE A 71 -7.63 4.01 -9.66
CA PHE A 71 -6.75 4.54 -8.64
C PHE A 71 -7.18 5.96 -8.27
N VAL A 72 -7.31 6.18 -6.97
CA VAL A 72 -7.65 7.48 -6.37
C VAL A 72 -6.54 7.84 -5.41
N VAL A 73 -6.12 9.10 -5.38
CA VAL A 73 -5.13 9.56 -4.40
C VAL A 73 -5.85 10.09 -3.18
N ASP A 74 -5.46 9.62 -1.99
CA ASP A 74 -5.97 10.12 -0.71
C ASP A 74 -4.83 10.80 0.06
N GLU A 75 -4.89 12.12 0.15
CA GLU A 75 -3.80 12.97 0.65
C GLU A 75 -3.88 13.19 2.16
N ARG A 76 -4.89 12.61 2.83
CA ARG A 76 -5.22 12.92 4.23
C ARG A 76 -4.01 12.84 5.16
N GLU A 77 -3.14 11.87 4.93
CA GLU A 77 -2.00 11.64 5.80
C GLU A 77 -0.93 12.72 5.63
N LEU A 78 -0.74 13.23 4.41
CA LEU A 78 0.18 14.34 4.12
C LEU A 78 -0.28 15.66 4.75
N LEU A 79 -1.58 15.80 5.00
CA LEU A 79 -2.17 16.99 5.61
C LEU A 79 -2.15 16.97 7.15
N ARG A 80 -1.64 15.89 7.77
CA ARG A 80 -1.53 15.78 9.23
C ARG A 80 -0.20 16.31 9.74
N ASP A 81 -0.25 17.02 10.86
CA ASP A 81 0.94 17.44 11.61
C ASP A 81 1.51 16.33 12.52
N LYS A 82 0.88 15.15 12.53
CA LYS A 82 1.25 13.99 13.36
C LYS A 82 1.74 12.81 12.49
N PRO A 83 2.49 11.85 13.07
CA PRO A 83 2.88 10.63 12.37
C PRO A 83 1.69 9.88 11.77
N SER A 84 1.95 9.22 10.64
CA SER A 84 0.99 8.39 9.94
C SER A 84 0.81 7.04 10.64
N TYR A 85 -0.19 6.91 11.50
CA TYR A 85 -0.64 5.62 12.02
C TYR A 85 -1.81 5.09 11.21
N THR A 86 -1.68 3.86 10.71
CA THR A 86 -2.71 3.19 9.91
C THR A 86 -4.06 3.15 10.63
N ILE A 87 -4.06 2.90 11.94
CA ILE A 87 -5.30 2.87 12.74
C ILE A 87 -6.06 4.19 12.69
N ASP A 88 -5.38 5.34 12.77
CA ASP A 88 -6.03 6.65 12.72
C ASP A 88 -6.69 6.88 11.35
N THR A 89 -5.98 6.48 10.27
CA THR A 89 -6.51 6.51 8.90
C THR A 89 -7.73 5.62 8.72
N LEU A 90 -7.72 4.40 9.26
CA LEU A 90 -8.86 3.49 9.16
C LEU A 90 -10.08 3.99 9.97
N VAL A 91 -9.85 4.62 11.13
CA VAL A 91 -10.92 5.22 11.95
C VAL A 91 -11.61 6.35 11.18
N GLU A 92 -10.84 7.28 10.60
CA GLU A 92 -11.39 8.39 9.81
C GLU A 92 -12.15 7.89 8.57
N LEU A 93 -11.56 6.96 7.82
CA LEU A 93 -12.21 6.36 6.65
C LEU A 93 -13.50 5.63 7.01
N ARG A 94 -13.56 4.94 8.15
CA ARG A 94 -14.79 4.30 8.62
C ARG A 94 -15.89 5.31 8.94
N GLN A 95 -15.54 6.48 9.48
CA GLN A 95 -16.50 7.55 9.75
C GLN A 95 -17.06 8.14 8.44
N GLU A 96 -16.19 8.33 7.44
CA GLU A 96 -16.58 8.83 6.11
C GLU A 96 -17.37 7.81 5.30
N LEU A 97 -17.06 6.52 5.46
CA LEU A 97 -17.60 5.41 4.66
C LEU A 97 -18.22 4.32 5.55
N PRO A 98 -19.33 4.61 6.26
CA PRO A 98 -19.89 3.70 7.27
C PRO A 98 -20.44 2.40 6.67
N GLU A 99 -20.87 2.41 5.41
CA GLU A 99 -21.49 1.25 4.73
C GLU A 99 -20.55 0.57 3.71
N THR A 100 -19.28 0.98 3.64
CA THR A 100 -18.31 0.47 2.66
C THR A 100 -17.33 -0.49 3.33
N PRO A 101 -17.19 -1.73 2.85
CA PRO A 101 -16.11 -2.61 3.28
C PRO A 101 -14.74 -2.00 2.93
N LEU A 102 -13.86 -1.91 3.92
CA LEU A 102 -12.51 -1.37 3.73
C LEU A 102 -11.53 -2.53 3.66
N CYS A 103 -10.68 -2.55 2.64
CA CYS A 103 -9.62 -3.55 2.47
C CYS A 103 -8.26 -2.85 2.54
N PHE A 104 -7.50 -3.07 3.60
CA PHE A 104 -6.13 -2.55 3.70
C PHE A 104 -5.16 -3.50 2.99
N LEU A 105 -4.55 -3.03 1.91
CA LEU A 105 -3.64 -3.78 1.07
C LEU A 105 -2.22 -3.68 1.63
N MET A 106 -1.58 -4.83 1.84
CA MET A 106 -0.22 -4.88 2.37
C MET A 106 0.56 -6.07 1.80
N GLY A 107 1.88 -6.03 1.93
CA GLY A 107 2.74 -7.19 1.63
C GLY A 107 2.90 -8.10 2.85
N MET A 108 3.29 -9.35 2.60
CA MET A 108 3.59 -10.32 3.66
C MET A 108 4.68 -9.83 4.64
N ASP A 109 5.70 -9.10 4.19
CA ASP A 109 6.71 -8.48 5.08
C ASP A 109 6.07 -7.55 6.13
N SER A 110 5.05 -6.78 5.72
CA SER A 110 4.30 -5.92 6.64
C SER A 110 3.39 -6.73 7.57
N LEU A 111 2.86 -7.88 7.13
CA LEU A 111 2.04 -8.75 7.98
C LEU A 111 2.89 -9.36 9.10
N LEU A 112 4.10 -9.83 8.77
CA LEU A 112 5.03 -10.38 9.76
C LEU A 112 5.45 -9.32 10.80
N GLY A 113 5.60 -8.07 10.37
CA GLY A 113 5.87 -6.93 11.26
C GLY A 113 4.64 -6.33 11.95
N LEU A 114 3.43 -6.80 11.65
CA LEU A 114 2.17 -6.19 12.10
C LEU A 114 2.09 -6.00 13.63
N PRO A 115 2.57 -6.93 14.48
CA PRO A 115 2.51 -6.74 15.94
C PRO A 115 3.25 -5.51 16.47
N SER A 116 4.18 -4.95 15.69
CA SER A 116 4.89 -3.71 16.04
C SER A 116 4.11 -2.43 15.73
N TRP A 117 3.02 -2.51 14.96
CA TRP A 117 2.25 -1.34 14.54
C TRP A 117 1.43 -0.78 15.71
N HIS A 118 1.28 0.54 15.72
CA HIS A 118 0.47 1.23 16.73
C HIS A 118 -0.97 0.72 16.72
N ARG A 119 -1.42 0.14 17.85
CA ARG A 119 -2.77 -0.40 18.06
C ARG A 119 -3.21 -1.40 16.97
N TRP A 120 -2.27 -2.23 16.52
CA TRP A 120 -2.50 -3.17 15.41
C TRP A 120 -3.69 -4.11 15.60
N GLN A 121 -4.00 -4.49 16.85
CA GLN A 121 -5.11 -5.39 17.19
C GLN A 121 -6.47 -4.79 16.85
N GLU A 122 -6.57 -3.46 16.73
CA GLU A 122 -7.82 -2.77 16.42
C GLU A 122 -8.08 -2.68 14.91
N LEU A 123 -7.08 -2.91 14.06
CA LEU A 123 -7.18 -2.70 12.60
C LEU A 123 -8.32 -3.52 11.99
N LEU A 124 -8.47 -4.78 12.42
CA LEU A 124 -9.54 -5.67 11.95
C LEU A 124 -10.95 -5.25 12.41
N GLY A 125 -11.07 -4.33 13.36
CA GLY A 125 -12.34 -3.68 13.69
C GLY A 125 -12.78 -2.66 12.64
N TYR A 126 -11.86 -2.15 11.83
CA TYR A 126 -12.13 -1.08 10.86
C TYR A 126 -12.00 -1.51 9.39
N ALA A 127 -11.13 -2.48 9.10
CA ALA A 127 -10.90 -3.01 7.76
C ALA A 127 -10.67 -4.52 7.73
N HIS A 128 -10.76 -5.10 6.54
CA HIS A 128 -10.11 -6.37 6.20
C HIS A 128 -8.63 -6.13 5.90
N LEU A 129 -7.78 -7.13 6.12
CA LEU A 129 -6.39 -7.12 5.66
C LEU A 129 -6.27 -7.98 4.41
N VAL A 130 -5.77 -7.39 3.32
CA VAL A 130 -5.52 -8.08 2.06
C VAL A 130 -4.01 -8.15 1.86
N VAL A 131 -3.45 -9.35 1.95
CA VAL A 131 -2.01 -9.56 2.04
C VAL A 131 -1.49 -10.20 0.77
N SER A 132 -0.66 -9.49 0.02
CA SER A 132 0.05 -10.04 -1.13
C SER A 132 1.10 -11.04 -0.66
N VAL A 133 1.00 -12.29 -1.13
CA VAL A 133 1.98 -13.35 -0.87
C VAL A 133 2.95 -13.49 -2.04
N ARG A 134 4.16 -13.97 -1.75
CA ARG A 134 5.10 -14.40 -2.80
C ARG A 134 4.89 -15.90 -3.00
N PRO A 135 4.61 -16.40 -4.22
CA PRO A 135 4.43 -17.82 -4.47
C PRO A 135 5.61 -18.65 -3.94
N GLY A 136 5.30 -19.74 -3.25
CA GLY A 136 6.30 -20.64 -2.67
C GLY A 136 6.98 -20.14 -1.39
N TRP A 137 6.69 -18.91 -0.93
CA TRP A 137 7.24 -18.41 0.32
C TRP A 137 6.38 -18.87 1.51
N GLN A 138 6.99 -19.64 2.41
CA GLN A 138 6.42 -20.02 3.70
C GLN A 138 7.20 -19.30 4.80
N PRO A 139 6.77 -18.11 5.23
CA PRO A 139 7.45 -17.43 6.33
C PRO A 139 7.13 -18.09 7.66
N ASP A 140 8.07 -17.98 8.60
CA ASP A 140 7.79 -18.25 10.01
C ASP A 140 6.93 -17.12 10.55
N TYR A 141 5.66 -17.43 10.85
CA TYR A 141 4.74 -16.46 11.43
C TYR A 141 5.04 -16.25 12.92
N PRO A 142 5.15 -14.99 13.39
CA PRO A 142 5.09 -14.70 14.82
C PRO A 142 3.80 -15.26 15.43
N ALA A 143 3.84 -15.65 16.71
CA ALA A 143 2.71 -16.30 17.37
C ALA A 143 1.40 -15.49 17.27
N GLU A 144 1.50 -14.17 17.39
CA GLU A 144 0.39 -13.23 17.27
C GLU A 144 -0.21 -13.22 15.86
N VAL A 145 0.64 -13.27 14.83
CA VAL A 145 0.22 -13.31 13.43
C VAL A 145 -0.39 -14.66 13.08
N ALA A 146 0.19 -15.75 13.56
CA ALA A 146 -0.38 -17.09 13.40
C ALA A 146 -1.78 -17.19 14.03
N GLN A 147 -1.97 -16.61 15.22
CA GLN A 147 -3.27 -16.56 15.89
C GLN A 147 -4.28 -15.67 15.15
N LEU A 148 -3.84 -14.53 14.61
CA LEU A 148 -4.65 -13.67 13.77
C LEU A 148 -5.17 -14.43 12.54
N LEU A 149 -4.27 -15.10 11.81
CA LEU A 149 -4.60 -15.89 10.63
C LEU A 149 -5.55 -17.04 10.98
N ALA A 150 -5.29 -17.78 12.05
CA ALA A 150 -6.15 -18.88 12.49
C ALA A 150 -7.60 -18.45 12.76
N ARG A 151 -7.81 -17.20 13.19
CA ARG A 151 -9.15 -16.67 13.52
C ARG A 151 -9.84 -15.96 12.37
N HIS A 152 -9.10 -15.22 11.55
CA HIS A 152 -9.66 -14.25 10.61
C HIS A 152 -9.42 -14.60 9.15
N HIS A 153 -8.55 -15.57 8.86
CA HIS A 153 -8.25 -15.96 7.48
C HIS A 153 -9.50 -16.51 6.78
N THR A 154 -9.75 -16.04 5.57
CA THR A 154 -10.77 -16.56 4.67
C THR A 154 -10.20 -16.78 3.29
N THR A 155 -10.62 -17.85 2.63
CA THR A 155 -10.37 -18.07 1.19
C THR A 155 -11.57 -17.65 0.33
N ASP A 156 -12.70 -17.34 0.95
CA ASP A 156 -13.90 -16.84 0.28
C ASP A 156 -13.84 -15.32 0.11
N ALA A 157 -13.53 -14.86 -1.11
CA ALA A 157 -13.49 -13.43 -1.44
C ALA A 157 -14.84 -12.74 -1.22
N SER A 158 -15.97 -13.45 -1.34
CA SER A 158 -17.30 -12.86 -1.12
C SER A 158 -17.55 -12.53 0.35
N ALA A 159 -16.78 -13.07 1.29
CA ALA A 159 -16.81 -12.66 2.70
C ALA A 159 -16.41 -11.19 2.88
N LEU A 160 -15.51 -10.67 2.05
CA LEU A 160 -15.08 -9.26 2.06
C LEU A 160 -16.18 -8.29 1.60
N HIS A 161 -17.23 -8.79 0.96
CA HIS A 161 -18.39 -8.00 0.53
C HIS A 161 -19.55 -8.04 1.54
N ARG A 162 -19.58 -9.04 2.43
CA ARG A 162 -20.66 -9.25 3.39
C ARG A 162 -20.43 -8.58 4.74
N CYS A 163 -19.18 -8.25 5.05
CA CYS A 163 -18.77 -7.63 6.29
C CYS A 163 -18.05 -6.32 6.00
N LEU A 164 -18.07 -5.38 6.94
CA LEU A 164 -17.36 -4.11 6.80
C LEU A 164 -15.83 -4.24 7.02
N ALA A 165 -15.44 -5.21 7.84
CA ALA A 165 -14.09 -5.44 8.34
C ALA A 165 -13.95 -6.86 8.93
N GLY A 166 -12.74 -7.24 9.35
CA GLY A 166 -12.55 -8.40 10.25
C GLY A 166 -12.04 -9.69 9.61
N HIS A 167 -11.70 -9.67 8.33
CA HIS A 167 -11.11 -10.82 7.63
C HIS A 167 -9.67 -10.53 7.20
N VAL A 168 -8.88 -11.59 7.11
CA VAL A 168 -7.59 -11.59 6.44
C VAL A 168 -7.72 -12.44 5.18
N TRP A 169 -7.36 -11.88 4.02
CA TRP A 169 -7.36 -12.60 2.75
C TRP A 169 -5.95 -12.58 2.16
N LEU A 170 -5.42 -13.77 1.84
CA LEU A 170 -4.09 -13.93 1.26
C LEU A 170 -4.21 -13.95 -0.27
N ALA A 171 -3.64 -12.94 -0.92
CA ALA A 171 -3.75 -12.71 -2.35
C ALA A 171 -2.70 -13.51 -3.12
N ASP A 172 -3.14 -14.35 -4.05
CA ASP A 172 -2.30 -15.07 -5.00
C ASP A 172 -1.90 -14.17 -6.18
N ASN A 173 -1.06 -13.17 -5.88
CA ASN A 173 -0.58 -12.20 -6.85
C ASN A 173 0.71 -12.68 -7.53
N GLN A 174 0.94 -12.20 -8.75
CA GLN A 174 2.22 -12.41 -9.43
C GLN A 174 3.35 -11.73 -8.65
N PRO A 175 4.45 -12.44 -8.35
CA PRO A 175 5.54 -11.87 -7.58
C PRO A 175 6.27 -10.83 -8.40
N ILE A 176 6.40 -9.63 -7.84
CA ILE A 176 7.28 -8.58 -8.38
C ILE A 176 8.41 -8.35 -7.39
N ASP A 177 9.61 -8.76 -7.79
CA ASP A 177 10.83 -8.52 -7.02
C ASP A 177 11.39 -7.11 -7.30
N LEU A 178 10.63 -6.09 -6.89
CA LEU A 178 11.03 -4.70 -6.99
C LEU A 178 10.72 -3.95 -5.70
N SER A 179 11.76 -3.37 -5.09
CA SER A 179 11.64 -2.45 -3.97
C SER A 179 12.05 -1.04 -4.37
N ALA A 180 11.51 -0.05 -3.66
CA ALA A 180 11.92 1.34 -3.85
C ALA A 180 13.41 1.54 -3.57
N THR A 181 13.99 0.80 -2.62
CA THR A 181 15.44 0.83 -2.35
C THR A 181 16.25 0.36 -3.57
N ARG A 182 15.87 -0.77 -4.17
CA ARG A 182 16.51 -1.27 -5.39
C ARG A 182 16.35 -0.25 -6.53
N LEU A 183 15.15 0.31 -6.69
CA LEU A 183 14.87 1.29 -7.74
C LEU A 183 15.69 2.57 -7.59
N ARG A 184 15.80 3.12 -6.37
CA ARG A 184 16.64 4.28 -6.09
C ARG A 184 18.11 4.00 -6.40
N ALA A 185 18.62 2.80 -6.09
CA ALA A 185 20.00 2.42 -6.42
C ALA A 185 20.23 2.35 -7.94
N LEU A 186 19.26 1.87 -8.73
CA LEU A 186 19.34 1.89 -10.21
C LEU A 186 19.40 3.34 -10.73
N LEU A 187 18.53 4.21 -10.21
CA LEU A 187 18.44 5.62 -10.61
C LEU A 187 19.72 6.39 -10.26
N ASP A 188 20.28 6.16 -9.07
CA ASP A 188 21.54 6.76 -8.62
C ASP A 188 22.72 6.32 -9.50
N ALA A 189 22.74 5.05 -9.91
CA ALA A 189 23.73 4.51 -10.84
C ALA A 189 23.55 4.97 -12.30
N GLY A 190 22.58 5.84 -12.60
CA GLY A 190 22.27 6.30 -13.95
C GLY A 190 21.74 5.19 -14.87
N GLN A 191 21.25 4.10 -14.29
CA GLN A 191 20.70 2.98 -15.04
C GLN A 191 19.26 3.27 -15.49
N ASP A 192 18.86 2.61 -16.55
CA ASP A 192 17.53 2.76 -17.13
C ASP A 192 16.46 2.10 -16.26
N ALA A 193 15.54 2.92 -15.73
CA ALA A 193 14.44 2.49 -14.88
C ALA A 193 13.11 2.30 -15.65
N ARG A 194 13.10 2.41 -16.98
CA ARG A 194 11.90 2.20 -17.80
C ARG A 194 11.27 0.84 -17.50
N TYR A 195 9.94 0.81 -17.54
CA TYR A 195 9.11 -0.36 -17.20
C TYR A 195 9.14 -0.83 -15.74
N LEU A 196 9.95 -0.21 -14.86
CA LEU A 196 9.91 -0.46 -13.41
C LEU A 196 8.99 0.52 -12.66
N LEU A 197 8.60 1.61 -13.33
CA LEU A 197 7.66 2.61 -12.84
C LEU A 197 6.91 3.22 -14.03
N PRO A 198 5.79 3.94 -13.80
CA PRO A 198 5.11 4.67 -14.87
C PRO A 198 6.04 5.65 -15.58
N GLU A 199 5.88 5.81 -16.90
CA GLU A 199 6.72 6.69 -17.71
C GLU A 199 6.61 8.15 -17.25
N SER A 200 5.39 8.58 -16.93
CA SER A 200 5.10 9.90 -16.37
C SER A 200 5.88 10.19 -15.08
N VAL A 201 6.03 9.17 -14.21
CA VAL A 201 6.82 9.26 -12.98
C VAL A 201 8.31 9.28 -13.28
N ALA A 202 8.79 8.48 -14.24
CA ALA A 202 10.20 8.49 -14.65
C ALA A 202 10.61 9.85 -15.22
N HIS A 203 9.76 10.45 -16.05
CA HIS A 203 9.96 11.79 -16.58
C HIS A 203 10.02 12.85 -15.47
N TYR A 204 9.12 12.77 -14.50
CA TYR A 204 9.14 13.67 -13.35
C TYR A 204 10.42 13.56 -12.52
N ILE A 205 10.89 12.33 -12.26
CA ILE A 205 12.15 12.07 -11.55
C ILE A 205 13.33 12.73 -12.27
N ASP A 206 13.41 12.60 -13.59
CA ASP A 206 14.49 13.21 -14.39
C ASP A 206 14.42 14.74 -14.38
N GLN A 207 13.23 15.31 -14.59
CA GLN A 207 13.01 16.77 -14.57
C GLN A 207 13.37 17.41 -13.22
N GLN A 208 13.09 16.71 -12.12
CA GLN A 208 13.35 17.19 -10.77
C GLN A 208 14.75 16.81 -10.24
N GLY A 209 15.53 16.04 -11.01
CA GLY A 209 16.85 15.57 -10.60
C GLY A 209 16.84 14.68 -9.36
N LEU A 210 15.75 13.92 -9.14
CA LEU A 210 15.58 13.11 -7.93
C LEU A 210 16.45 11.86 -7.95
N TYR A 211 16.85 11.40 -6.77
CA TYR A 211 17.60 10.16 -6.53
C TYR A 211 18.98 10.05 -7.19
N ARG A 212 19.46 11.13 -7.82
CA ARG A 212 20.84 11.22 -8.31
C ARG A 212 21.68 11.89 -7.23
N THR A 213 22.65 11.17 -6.68
CA THR A 213 23.73 11.83 -5.97
C THR A 213 24.46 12.69 -7.01
N MET A 214 24.46 14.01 -6.87
CA MET A 214 25.28 14.85 -7.74
C MET A 214 26.69 14.25 -7.74
N CYS A 215 27.19 13.84 -8.91
CA CYS A 215 28.62 13.65 -9.10
C CYS A 215 29.30 14.92 -8.57
N ARG A 216 29.96 14.80 -7.42
CA ARG A 216 31.01 15.73 -7.03
C ARG A 216 32.25 15.45 -7.86
#